data_AF-A0A1F9MYV9-F1
#
_entry.id   AF-A0A1F9MYV9-F1
#
_cell.length_a   1.000
_cell.length_b   1.000
_cell.length_c   1.000
_cell.angle_alpha   90.00
_cell.angle_beta   90.00
_cell.angle_gamma   90.00
#
_symmetry.space_group_name_H-M   'P 1'
#
loop_
_entity.id
_entity.type
_entity.pdbx_description
1 polymer ?
#
loop_
_entity_poly.entity_id
_entity_poly.type
_entity_poly.pdbx_seq_one_letter_code
_entity_poly.pdbx_strand_id
1 'polypeptide(L)'
;MFQGSRIAEPSDPSIRGQGLVEFALVLPMFLLLLIGVTEFGRAWMTRNVLTGASREAVRIAAVQGNAATALSRANSILASAGISGATVDIQDDGAPYGTCIVSVSYDFPVAVAGFLNKYGVLSGNSVALTTSTSMRKEF
;
A
#
# COMPACT_ATOMS: atom_id res chain seq x y z
N MET A 1 -78.44 27.69 -0.15
CA MET A 1 -77.60 28.17 0.96
C MET A 1 -76.45 27.17 1.14
N PHE A 2 -75.26 27.58 0.74
CA PHE A 2 -73.91 27.00 0.95
C PHE A 2 -73.64 25.53 0.59
N GLN A 3 -73.20 25.31 -0.64
CA GLN A 3 -72.41 24.14 -1.03
C GLN A 3 -70.92 24.49 -0.85
N GLY A 4 -70.31 24.02 0.24
CA GLY A 4 -68.89 24.20 0.51
C GLY A 4 -68.03 23.35 -0.41
N SER A 5 -67.26 23.99 -1.29
CA SER A 5 -66.23 23.34 -2.08
C SER A 5 -65.08 22.91 -1.15
N ARG A 6 -64.82 21.60 -1.06
CA ARG A 6 -63.61 21.09 -0.43
C ARG A 6 -62.44 21.33 -1.38
N ILE A 7 -61.63 22.33 -1.06
CA ILE A 7 -60.30 22.52 -1.62
C ILE A 7 -59.43 21.31 -1.25
N ALA A 8 -58.92 20.60 -2.26
CA ALA A 8 -57.95 19.53 -2.06
C ALA A 8 -56.60 20.15 -1.69
N GLU A 9 -56.03 19.78 -0.54
CA GLU A 9 -54.67 20.16 -0.17
C GLU A 9 -53.66 19.49 -1.12
N PRO A 10 -52.64 20.22 -1.63
CA PRO A 10 -51.59 19.62 -2.40
C PRO A 10 -50.75 18.68 -1.51
N SER A 11 -50.65 17.41 -1.88
CA SER A 11 -49.74 16.48 -1.22
C SER A 11 -48.30 16.85 -1.59
N ASP A 12 -47.52 17.33 -0.61
CA ASP A 12 -46.12 17.70 -0.76
C ASP A 12 -45.27 16.46 -1.19
N PRO A 13 -44.73 16.41 -2.43
CA PRO A 13 -44.05 15.20 -2.92
C PRO A 13 -42.60 15.04 -2.41
N SER A 14 -42.11 15.89 -1.51
CA SER A 14 -40.67 16.12 -1.31
C SER A 14 -39.94 15.09 -0.42
N ILE A 15 -40.64 14.35 0.44
CA ILE A 15 -39.98 13.57 1.51
C ILE A 15 -39.31 12.27 1.01
N ARG A 16 -39.79 11.68 -0.11
CA ARG A 16 -39.32 10.35 -0.56
C ARG A 16 -38.01 10.36 -1.35
N GLY A 17 -37.55 11.51 -1.84
CA GLY A 17 -36.31 11.64 -2.62
C GLY A 17 -35.11 12.20 -1.86
N GLN A 18 -35.35 12.96 -0.78
CA GLN A 18 -34.29 13.67 -0.07
C GLN A 18 -33.26 12.74 0.57
N GLY A 19 -33.69 11.67 1.24
CA GLY A 19 -32.77 10.71 1.87
C GLY A 19 -31.87 9.97 0.87
N LEU A 20 -32.35 9.76 -0.36
CA LEU A 20 -31.55 9.18 -1.44
C LEU A 20 -30.44 10.12 -1.89
N VAL A 21 -30.74 11.42 -1.96
CA VAL A 21 -29.77 12.47 -2.34
C VAL A 21 -28.71 12.63 -1.26
N GLU A 22 -29.10 12.67 0.01
CA GLU A 22 -28.17 12.76 1.14
C GLU A 22 -27.19 11.57 1.16
N PHE A 23 -27.69 10.35 0.96
CA PHE A 23 -26.84 9.17 0.86
C PHE A 23 -25.89 9.22 -0.35
N ALA A 24 -26.38 9.65 -1.51
CA ALA A 24 -25.58 9.75 -2.72
C ALA A 24 -24.42 10.76 -2.59
N LEU A 25 -24.54 11.76 -1.73
CA LEU A 25 -23.48 12.74 -1.46
C LEU A 25 -22.41 12.21 -0.50
N VAL A 26 -22.78 11.37 0.48
CA VAL A 26 -21.83 10.83 1.47
C VAL A 26 -21.10 9.59 0.93
N LEU A 27 -21.78 8.78 0.11
CA LEU A 27 -21.26 7.52 -0.42
C LEU A 27 -19.87 7.64 -1.09
N PRO A 28 -19.60 8.62 -1.96
CA PRO A 28 -18.30 8.75 -2.61
C PRO A 28 -17.16 8.99 -1.62
N MET A 29 -17.39 9.82 -0.60
CA MET A 29 -16.40 10.10 0.44
C MET A 29 -16.14 8.86 1.30
N PHE A 30 -17.18 8.11 1.63
CA PHE A 30 -17.05 6.86 2.38
C PHE A 30 -16.28 5.78 1.59
N LEU A 31 -16.56 5.62 0.30
CA LEU A 31 -15.83 4.69 -0.57
C LEU A 31 -14.35 5.05 -0.70
N LEU A 32 -14.03 6.34 -0.85
CA LEU A 32 -12.64 6.80 -0.87
C LEU A 32 -11.89 6.44 0.42
N LEU A 33 -12.54 6.59 1.57
CA LEU A 33 -11.96 6.22 2.87
C LEU A 33 -11.71 4.71 2.93
N LEU A 34 -12.68 3.88 2.55
CA LEU A 34 -12.52 2.42 2.56
C LEU A 34 -11.38 1.95 1.64
N ILE A 35 -11.29 2.51 0.45
CA ILE A 35 -10.20 2.20 -0.49
C ILE A 35 -8.86 2.64 0.09
N GLY A 36 -8.80 3.84 0.69
CA GLY A 36 -7.60 4.36 1.33
C GLY A 36 -7.08 3.46 2.46
N VAL A 37 -7.97 3.00 3.35
CA VAL A 37 -7.60 2.09 4.45
C VAL A 37 -7.15 0.73 3.91
N THR A 38 -7.83 0.20 2.90
CA THR A 38 -7.47 -1.10 2.29
C THR A 38 -6.12 -1.04 1.59
N GLU A 39 -5.85 0.02 0.83
CA GLU A 39 -4.56 0.25 0.18
C GLU A 39 -3.44 0.41 1.20
N PHE A 40 -3.68 1.19 2.25
CA PHE A 40 -2.72 1.33 3.34
C PHE A 40 -2.39 -0.01 3.99
N GLY A 41 -3.39 -0.84 4.29
CA GLY A 41 -3.19 -2.17 4.85
C GLY A 41 -2.31 -3.06 3.96
N ARG A 42 -2.55 -3.06 2.64
CA ARG A 42 -1.77 -3.84 1.68
C ARG A 42 -0.34 -3.32 1.53
N ALA A 43 -0.15 -1.99 1.51
CA ALA A 43 1.16 -1.37 1.50
C ALA A 43 1.95 -1.72 2.78
N TRP A 44 1.29 -1.68 3.93
CA TRP A 44 1.88 -2.03 5.21
C TRP A 44 2.31 -3.50 5.28
N MET A 45 1.46 -4.43 4.82
CA MET A 45 1.82 -5.85 4.70
C MET A 45 3.07 -6.03 3.83
N THR A 46 3.10 -5.38 2.67
CA THR A 46 4.24 -5.42 1.74
C THR A 46 5.52 -4.92 2.41
N ARG A 47 5.46 -3.81 3.15
CA ARG A 47 6.59 -3.24 3.91
C ARG A 47 7.13 -4.21 4.98
N ASN A 48 6.25 -4.94 5.66
CA ASN A 48 6.66 -5.96 6.62
C ASN A 48 7.40 -7.12 5.95
N VAL A 49 6.89 -7.61 4.81
CA VAL A 49 7.55 -8.68 4.04
C VAL A 49 8.93 -8.23 3.54
N LEU A 50 9.02 -7.03 2.93
CA LEU A 50 10.28 -6.44 2.49
C LEU A 50 11.32 -6.41 3.62
N THR A 51 10.87 -6.02 4.82
CA THR A 51 11.73 -5.90 6.01
C THR A 51 12.17 -7.28 6.50
N GLY A 52 11.28 -8.27 6.52
CA GLY A 52 11.63 -9.65 6.82
C GLY A 52 12.66 -10.23 5.85
N ALA A 53 12.48 -10.00 4.55
CA ALA A 53 13.42 -10.42 3.51
C ALA A 53 14.81 -9.78 3.68
N SER A 54 14.86 -8.47 3.93
CA SER A 54 16.10 -7.74 4.21
C SER A 54 16.84 -8.30 5.43
N ARG A 55 16.13 -8.56 6.53
CA ARG A 55 16.70 -9.11 7.78
C ARG A 55 17.29 -10.50 7.61
N GLU A 56 16.60 -11.38 6.88
CA GLU A 56 17.10 -12.73 6.64
C GLU A 56 18.31 -12.73 5.68
N ALA A 57 18.25 -11.90 4.63
CA ALA A 57 19.37 -11.77 3.70
C ALA A 57 20.61 -11.17 4.35
N VAL A 58 20.49 -10.10 5.15
CA VAL A 58 21.65 -9.50 5.82
C VAL A 58 22.28 -10.46 6.82
N ARG A 59 21.48 -11.30 7.50
CA ARG A 59 22.01 -12.34 8.39
C ARG A 59 22.86 -13.34 7.61
N ILE A 60 22.36 -13.85 6.49
CA ILE A 60 23.12 -14.80 5.66
C ILE A 60 24.39 -14.14 5.11
N ALA A 61 24.28 -12.91 4.61
CA ALA A 61 25.42 -12.17 4.07
C ALA A 61 26.49 -11.89 5.14
N ALA A 62 26.09 -11.43 6.32
CA ALA A 62 27.01 -11.04 7.39
C ALA A 62 27.64 -12.23 8.13
N VAL A 63 26.92 -13.35 8.27
CA VAL A 63 27.42 -14.54 8.98
C VAL A 63 28.18 -15.47 8.03
N GLN A 64 27.66 -15.71 6.83
CA GLN A 64 28.19 -16.73 5.92
C GLN A 64 29.04 -16.15 4.79
N GLY A 65 29.01 -14.82 4.58
CA GLY A 65 29.73 -14.17 3.47
C GLY A 65 29.21 -14.52 2.08
N ASN A 66 28.02 -15.10 1.99
CA ASN A 66 27.47 -15.59 0.72
C ASN A 66 26.30 -14.72 0.24
N ALA A 67 26.63 -13.71 -0.55
CA ALA A 67 25.65 -12.78 -1.13
C ALA A 67 24.65 -13.47 -2.08
N ALA A 68 25.08 -14.51 -2.83
CA ALA A 68 24.20 -15.22 -3.75
C ALA A 68 23.10 -16.00 -2.98
N THR A 69 23.47 -16.68 -1.90
CA THR A 69 22.51 -17.37 -1.02
C THR A 69 21.58 -16.38 -0.32
N ALA A 70 22.11 -15.26 0.17
CA ALA A 70 21.31 -14.19 0.78
C ALA A 70 20.26 -13.63 -0.20
N LEU A 71 20.66 -13.35 -1.44
CA LEU A 71 19.79 -12.84 -2.50
C LEU A 71 18.71 -13.86 -2.88
N SER A 72 19.10 -15.13 -3.06
CA SER A 72 18.14 -16.22 -3.32
C SER A 72 17.12 -16.35 -2.18
N ARG A 73 17.57 -16.24 -0.93
CA ARG A 73 16.69 -16.30 0.23
C ARG A 73 15.72 -15.12 0.29
N ALA A 74 16.18 -13.88 0.11
CA ALA A 74 15.31 -12.72 0.04
C ALA A 74 14.25 -12.88 -1.07
N ASN A 75 14.67 -13.28 -2.27
CA ASN A 75 13.75 -13.49 -3.39
C ASN A 75 12.71 -14.58 -3.11
N SER A 76 13.08 -15.65 -2.41
CA SER A 76 12.12 -16.70 -2.02
C SER A 76 11.05 -16.19 -1.05
N ILE A 77 11.41 -15.29 -0.13
CA ILE A 77 10.48 -14.67 0.82
C ILE A 77 9.55 -13.69 0.11
N LEU A 78 10.08 -12.91 -0.85
CA LEU A 78 9.29 -11.97 -1.64
C LEU A 78 8.31 -12.72 -2.56
N ALA A 79 8.77 -13.77 -3.22
CA ALA A 79 7.95 -14.58 -4.11
C ALA A 79 6.81 -15.31 -3.37
N SER A 80 7.04 -15.80 -2.14
CA SER A 80 5.99 -16.44 -1.34
C SER A 80 4.88 -15.48 -0.90
N ALA A 81 5.20 -14.18 -0.84
CA ALA A 81 4.22 -13.11 -0.61
C ALA A 81 3.59 -12.56 -1.90
N GLY A 82 3.89 -13.13 -3.07
CA GLY A 82 3.41 -12.66 -4.37
C GLY A 82 4.03 -11.34 -4.83
N ILE A 83 5.17 -10.94 -4.25
CA ILE A 83 5.90 -9.73 -4.63
C ILE A 83 6.92 -10.10 -5.71
N SER A 84 6.69 -9.63 -6.94
CA SER A 84 7.60 -9.82 -8.07
C SER A 84 8.12 -8.46 -8.57
N GLY A 85 9.37 -8.39 -9.01
CA GLY A 85 10.00 -7.14 -9.47
C GLY A 85 10.57 -6.26 -8.35
N ALA A 86 10.71 -6.77 -7.13
CA ALA A 86 11.48 -6.11 -6.09
C ALA A 86 12.99 -6.25 -6.36
N THR A 87 13.74 -5.19 -6.09
CA THR A 87 15.21 -5.16 -6.20
C THR A 87 15.82 -5.36 -4.83
N VAL A 88 16.71 -6.35 -4.69
CA VAL A 88 17.50 -6.61 -3.49
C VAL A 88 18.94 -6.21 -3.77
N ASP A 89 19.43 -5.22 -3.02
CA ASP A 89 20.81 -4.73 -3.08
C ASP A 89 21.55 -5.13 -1.80
N ILE A 90 22.71 -5.73 -1.95
CA ILE A 90 23.56 -6.20 -0.85
C ILE A 90 24.88 -5.45 -0.95
N GLN A 91 25.14 -4.59 0.03
CA GLN A 91 26.35 -3.81 0.13
C GLN A 91 27.22 -4.36 1.27
N ASP A 92 28.49 -4.56 0.98
CA ASP A 92 29.50 -4.99 1.93
C ASP A 92 30.61 -3.92 1.96
N ASP A 93 31.06 -3.53 3.15
CA ASP A 93 32.11 -2.53 3.32
C ASP A 93 33.54 -3.04 3.01
N GLY A 94 33.68 -4.33 2.69
CA GLY A 94 34.94 -4.99 2.36
C GLY A 94 35.88 -5.19 3.56
N ALA A 95 35.54 -4.69 4.75
CA ALA A 95 36.40 -4.78 5.92
C ALA A 95 36.17 -6.10 6.68
N PRO A 96 37.22 -6.78 7.18
CA PRO A 96 37.04 -7.91 8.10
C PRO A 96 36.26 -7.46 9.32
N TYR A 97 35.24 -8.22 9.72
CA TYR A 97 34.31 -7.90 10.81
C TYR A 97 33.59 -6.55 10.66
N GLY A 98 33.50 -6.06 9.41
CA GLY A 98 32.84 -4.83 9.02
C GLY A 98 31.32 -4.91 9.05
N THR A 99 30.65 -4.06 8.27
CA THR A 99 29.19 -3.96 8.19
C THR A 99 28.70 -4.38 6.80
N CYS A 100 27.68 -5.23 6.78
CA CYS A 100 26.88 -5.51 5.59
C CYS A 100 25.52 -4.81 5.71
N ILE A 101 25.04 -4.24 4.61
CA ILE A 101 23.75 -3.57 4.50
C ILE A 101 22.97 -4.23 3.38
N VAL A 102 21.72 -4.63 3.64
CA VAL A 102 20.80 -5.14 2.63
C VAL A 102 19.62 -4.21 2.48
N SER A 103 19.45 -3.68 1.27
CA SER A 103 18.34 -2.81 0.90
C SER A 103 17.39 -3.55 -0.04
N VAL A 104 16.09 -3.47 0.23
CA VAL A 104 15.06 -4.04 -0.64
C VAL A 104 14.12 -2.93 -1.06
N SER A 105 13.95 -2.77 -2.37
CA SER A 105 13.09 -1.75 -2.99
C SER A 105 12.02 -2.41 -3.85
N TYR A 106 10.80 -1.92 -3.76
CA TYR A 106 9.68 -2.42 -4.56
C TYR A 106 8.74 -1.29 -4.95
N ASP A 107 8.39 -1.23 -6.23
CA ASP A 107 7.41 -0.27 -6.74
C ASP A 107 6.00 -0.81 -6.50
N PHE A 108 5.39 -0.37 -5.40
CA PHE A 108 4.06 -0.80 -5.01
C PHE A 108 3.00 -0.14 -5.90
N PRO A 109 2.25 -0.90 -6.72
CA PRO A 109 1.18 -0.33 -7.53
C PRO A 109 0.03 0.09 -6.62
N VAL A 110 -0.51 1.30 -6.79
CA VAL A 110 -1.65 1.77 -6.00
C VAL A 110 -2.93 1.68 -6.86
N ALA A 111 -3.98 1.01 -6.40
CA ALA A 111 -5.16 0.76 -7.24
C ALA A 111 -5.88 2.04 -7.70
N VAL A 112 -5.87 3.08 -6.87
CA VAL A 112 -6.43 4.41 -7.18
C VAL A 112 -5.44 5.37 -7.82
N ALA A 113 -4.23 4.92 -8.15
CA ALA A 113 -3.19 5.81 -8.62
C ALA A 113 -3.57 6.52 -9.92
N GLY A 114 -4.23 5.85 -10.87
CA GLY A 114 -4.69 6.50 -12.10
C GLY A 114 -5.70 7.61 -11.85
N PHE A 115 -6.58 7.43 -10.86
CA PHE A 115 -7.50 8.48 -10.41
C PHE A 115 -6.72 9.63 -9.76
N LEU A 116 -5.80 9.33 -8.83
CA LEU A 116 -5.03 10.34 -8.09
C LEU A 116 -4.02 11.09 -8.98
N ASN A 117 -3.41 10.41 -9.95
CA ASN A 117 -2.49 10.99 -10.91
C ASN A 117 -3.17 11.98 -11.84
N LYS A 118 -4.41 11.69 -12.27
CA LYS A 118 -5.22 12.60 -13.10
C LYS A 118 -5.48 13.95 -12.41
N TYR A 119 -5.56 13.97 -11.08
CA TYR A 119 -5.77 15.19 -10.29
C TYR A 119 -4.48 15.75 -9.69
N GLY A 120 -3.30 15.28 -10.12
CA GLY A 120 -2.00 15.79 -9.66
C GLY A 120 -1.64 15.44 -8.21
N VAL A 121 -2.36 14.51 -7.58
CA VAL A 121 -2.13 14.09 -6.19
C VAL A 121 -0.96 13.11 -6.08
N LEU A 122 -0.73 12.31 -7.12
CA LEU A 122 0.40 11.38 -7.22
C LEU A 122 1.11 11.54 -8.56
N SER A 123 2.44 11.44 -8.56
CA SER A 123 3.24 11.32 -9.77
C SER A 123 3.42 9.84 -10.12
N GLY A 124 2.69 9.34 -11.13
CA GLY A 124 2.75 7.95 -11.56
C GLY A 124 1.72 7.03 -10.89
N ASN A 125 1.82 5.73 -11.20
CA ASN A 125 0.86 4.71 -10.76
C ASN A 125 1.33 3.84 -9.58
N SER A 126 2.54 4.11 -9.08
CA SER A 126 3.20 3.31 -8.05
C SER A 126 3.91 4.21 -7.03
N VAL A 127 4.19 3.63 -5.85
CA VAL A 127 4.96 4.26 -4.79
C VAL A 127 6.10 3.33 -4.41
N ALA A 128 7.33 3.85 -4.41
CA ALA A 128 8.50 3.09 -4.03
C ALA A 128 8.47 2.78 -2.51
N LEU A 129 8.50 1.50 -2.17
CA LEU A 129 8.67 1.00 -0.80
C LEU A 129 10.09 0.48 -0.64
N THR A 130 10.92 1.22 0.09
CA THR A 130 12.30 0.84 0.38
C THR A 130 12.49 0.53 1.86
N THR A 131 13.23 -0.54 2.15
CA THR A 131 13.68 -0.89 3.49
C THR A 131 15.15 -1.26 3.45
N SER A 132 15.85 -1.04 4.56
CA SER A 132 17.27 -1.34 4.68
C SER A 132 17.57 -1.89 6.07
N THR A 133 18.40 -2.91 6.14
CA THR A 133 18.87 -3.51 7.39
C THR A 133 20.38 -3.66 7.32
N SER A 134 21.07 -3.30 8.40
CA SER A 134 22.52 -3.51 8.54
C SER A 134 22.84 -4.53 9.62
N MET A 135 23.94 -5.26 9.45
CA MET A 135 24.47 -6.22 10.42
C MET A 135 26.00 -6.25 10.38
N ARG A 136 26.62 -6.50 11.53
CA ARG A 136 28.07 -6.69 11.61
C ARG A 136 28.45 -8.08 11.11
N LYS A 137 29.55 -8.15 10.34
CA LYS A 137 30.10 -9.40 9.81
C LYS A 137 30.86 -10.18 10.87
N GLU A 138 30.83 -11.50 10.75
CA GLU A 138 31.51 -12.43 11.66
C GLU A 138 32.88 -12.92 11.14
N PHE A 139 33.29 -12.48 9.95
CA PHE A 139 34.53 -12.88 9.26
C PHE A 139 35.30 -11.68 8.71
#